data_AF-A0A5K7ZUA1-F1
#
_entry.id   AF-A0A5K7ZUA1-F1
#
_cell.length_a   1.000
_cell.length_b   1.000
_cell.length_c   1.000
_cell.angle_alpha   90.00
_cell.angle_beta   90.00
_cell.angle_gamma   90.00
#
_symmetry.space_group_name_H-M   'P 1'
#
loop_
_entity.id
_entity.type
_entity.pdbx_description
1 polymer ?
#
loop_
_entity_poly.entity_id
_entity_poly.type
_entity_poly.pdbx_seq_one_letter_code
_entity_poly.pdbx_strand_id
1 'polypeptide(L)'
;MSESMTIQGRKLFSEDIELIRRLMADNPDWHRSRLSIELCRMWNWRTDKGQPKDIACRSMLRKLEQRQFIVLPPPLRPGNHSRQIPDMPHRRDPIEGVLDDLRPVEIIMVSGRSDNDHLFHCLMDRYHYLGCRGHVGEHMKYMVYDRHERPLACLLFGSAAWKTTPRDRYIGWNVATRQGNLKLLTNNTRFLILPWVRIPNLASFILGACLRRLRSDWSTRYGHDLCLVETFVDRSRFAGTC
;
A
#
# COMPACT_ATOMS: atom_id res chain seq x y z
N MET A 1 -26.28 26.90 8.87
CA MET A 1 -25.63 25.79 8.13
C MET A 1 -24.61 25.17 9.06
N SER A 2 -24.73 23.90 9.43
CA SER A 2 -23.75 23.27 10.33
C SER A 2 -22.37 23.27 9.66
N GLU A 3 -21.34 23.76 10.34
CA GLU A 3 -19.98 23.64 9.83
C GLU A 3 -19.64 22.16 9.57
N SER A 4 -19.13 21.88 8.37
CA SER A 4 -18.76 20.53 7.97
C SER A 4 -17.33 20.52 7.47
N MET A 5 -16.58 19.48 7.83
CA MET A 5 -15.19 19.31 7.42
C MET A 5 -14.97 17.91 6.87
N THR A 6 -14.06 17.77 5.90
CA THR A 6 -13.69 16.46 5.36
C THR A 6 -12.32 16.03 5.88
N ILE A 7 -12.27 14.89 6.57
CA ILE A 7 -11.04 14.30 7.08
C ILE A 7 -10.99 12.82 6.68
N GLN A 8 -9.89 12.39 6.06
CA GLN A 8 -9.72 11.00 5.57
C GLN A 8 -10.85 10.53 4.65
N GLY A 9 -11.36 11.44 3.81
CA GLY A 9 -12.46 11.16 2.88
C GLY A 9 -13.84 11.05 3.53
N ARG A 10 -13.95 11.23 4.86
CA ARG A 10 -15.21 11.27 5.58
C ARG A 10 -15.62 12.73 5.83
N LYS A 11 -16.84 13.08 5.44
CA LYS A 11 -17.47 14.35 5.84
C LYS A 11 -17.95 14.21 7.29
N LEU A 12 -17.56 15.16 8.12
CA LEU A 12 -17.90 15.25 9.53
C LEU A 12 -18.67 16.54 9.77
N PHE A 13 -19.66 16.45 10.65
CA PHE A 13 -20.45 17.58 11.13
C PHE A 13 -20.20 17.80 12.62
N SER A 14 -20.77 18.87 13.19
CA SER A 14 -20.57 19.20 14.61
C SER A 14 -21.12 18.10 15.53
N GLU A 15 -22.23 17.49 15.12
CA GLU A 15 -22.90 16.38 15.79
C GLU A 15 -22.01 15.12 15.83
N ASP A 16 -21.18 14.89 14.81
CA ASP A 16 -20.20 13.80 14.81
C ASP A 16 -19.11 14.05 15.87
N ILE A 17 -18.68 15.30 16.06
CA ILE A 17 -17.68 15.66 17.08
C ILE A 17 -18.26 15.47 18.48
N GLU A 18 -19.50 15.91 18.69
CA GLU A 18 -20.22 15.71 19.95
C GLU A 18 -20.45 14.23 20.24
N LEU A 19 -20.76 13.41 19.22
CA LEU A 19 -20.87 11.97 19.36
C LEU A 19 -19.54 11.35 19.82
N ILE A 20 -18.41 11.73 19.22
CA ILE A 20 -17.09 11.25 19.62
C ILE A 20 -16.81 11.62 21.09
N ARG A 21 -17.09 12.86 21.49
CA ARG A 21 -16.88 13.33 22.87
C ARG A 21 -17.74 12.55 23.87
N ARG A 22 -19.03 12.34 23.56
CA ARG A 22 -19.93 11.54 24.40
C ARG A 22 -19.47 10.10 24.54
N LEU A 23 -19.12 9.44 23.43
CA LEU A 23 -18.60 8.06 23.47
C LEU A 23 -17.36 7.91 24.36
N MET A 24 -16.48 8.92 24.34
CA MET A 24 -15.30 8.93 25.21
C MET A 24 -15.63 9.17 26.68
N ALA A 25 -16.60 10.05 26.97
CA ALA A 25 -17.04 10.32 28.33
C ALA A 25 -17.79 9.13 28.95
N ASP A 26 -18.65 8.48 28.17
CA ASP A 26 -19.44 7.31 28.58
C ASP A 26 -18.58 6.04 28.72
N ASN A 27 -17.39 6.03 28.12
CA ASN A 27 -16.49 4.86 28.10
C ASN A 27 -15.04 5.27 28.39
N PRO A 28 -14.71 5.69 29.63
CA PRO A 28 -13.38 6.21 29.98
C PRO A 28 -12.26 5.18 29.80
N ASP A 29 -12.58 3.88 29.88
CA ASP A 29 -11.62 2.79 29.72
C ASP A 29 -11.30 2.48 28.24
N TRP A 30 -11.98 3.12 27.28
CA TRP A 30 -11.75 2.84 25.86
C TRP A 30 -10.45 3.44 25.35
N HIS A 31 -9.58 2.57 24.86
CA HIS A 31 -8.42 2.98 24.10
C HIS A 31 -8.77 3.39 22.66
N ARG A 32 -7.88 4.17 22.02
CA ARG A 32 -8.05 4.69 20.65
C ARG A 32 -8.46 3.62 19.62
N SER A 33 -8.00 2.36 19.77
CA SER A 33 -8.39 1.24 18.90
C SER A 33 -9.85 0.84 19.07
N ARG A 34 -10.33 0.65 20.31
CA ARG A 34 -11.73 0.28 20.58
C ARG A 34 -12.68 1.38 20.10
N LEU A 35 -12.37 2.63 20.44
CA LEU A 35 -13.13 3.80 20.02
C LEU A 35 -13.27 3.85 18.48
N SER A 36 -12.18 3.62 17.75
CA SER A 36 -12.21 3.66 16.29
C SER A 36 -13.07 2.56 15.65
N ILE A 37 -13.07 1.36 16.23
CA ILE A 37 -13.88 0.22 15.76
C ILE A 37 -15.36 0.53 15.98
N GLU A 38 -15.72 1.03 17.16
CA GLU A 38 -17.11 1.34 17.48
C GLU A 38 -17.64 2.49 16.61
N LEU A 39 -16.86 3.56 16.44
CA LEU A 39 -17.21 4.64 15.51
C LEU A 39 -17.40 4.12 14.08
N CYS A 40 -16.52 3.25 13.60
CA CYS A 40 -16.70 2.63 12.29
C CYS A 40 -17.97 1.78 12.21
N ARG A 41 -18.36 1.09 13.29
CA ARG A 41 -19.62 0.33 13.34
C ARG A 41 -20.83 1.26 13.28
N MET A 42 -20.89 2.27 14.16
CA MET A 42 -22.01 3.21 14.25
C MET A 42 -22.23 3.97 12.95
N TRP A 43 -21.15 4.36 12.28
CA TRP A 43 -21.22 5.07 11.01
C TRP A 43 -21.29 4.17 9.79
N ASN A 44 -21.34 2.85 9.97
CA ASN A 44 -21.20 1.85 8.91
C ASN A 44 -20.00 2.13 7.98
N TRP A 45 -18.90 2.64 8.54
CA TRP A 45 -17.73 3.06 7.79
C TRP A 45 -16.81 1.88 7.50
N ARG A 46 -17.02 1.26 6.34
CA ARG A 46 -16.40 -0.01 5.94
C ARG A 46 -15.58 0.08 4.64
N THR A 47 -14.69 -0.89 4.44
CA THR A 47 -14.03 -1.17 3.16
C THR A 47 -15.01 -1.84 2.19
N ASP A 48 -14.62 -1.98 0.92
CA ASP A 48 -15.43 -2.70 -0.08
C ASP A 48 -15.58 -4.20 0.28
N LYS A 49 -14.69 -4.74 1.13
CA LYS A 49 -14.82 -6.06 1.78
C LYS A 49 -15.65 -6.09 3.06
N GLY A 50 -16.29 -4.99 3.43
CA GLY A 50 -17.11 -4.90 4.64
C GLY A 50 -16.32 -4.79 5.97
N GLN A 51 -14.99 -4.69 5.93
CA GLN A 51 -14.18 -4.55 7.14
C GLN A 51 -14.26 -3.10 7.68
N PRO A 52 -14.28 -2.88 9.01
CA PRO A 52 -14.23 -1.54 9.57
C PRO A 52 -13.00 -0.76 9.08
N LYS A 53 -13.17 0.52 8.71
CA LYS A 53 -12.06 1.42 8.33
C LYS A 53 -11.36 2.01 9.57
N ASP A 54 -11.03 1.17 10.55
CA ASP A 54 -10.53 1.57 11.87
C ASP A 54 -9.19 2.34 11.79
N ILE A 55 -8.29 1.97 10.87
CA ILE A 55 -7.03 2.71 10.62
C ILE A 55 -7.31 4.13 10.12
N ALA A 56 -8.22 4.28 9.15
CA ALA A 56 -8.61 5.59 8.63
C ALA A 56 -9.32 6.42 9.71
N CYS A 57 -10.17 5.77 10.52
CA CYS A 57 -10.85 6.38 11.66
C CYS A 57 -9.85 6.87 12.73
N ARG A 58 -8.86 6.04 13.12
CA ARG A 58 -7.78 6.47 14.03
C ARG A 58 -6.97 7.63 13.48
N SER A 59 -6.70 7.64 12.18
CA SER A 59 -6.02 8.78 11.54
C SER A 59 -6.89 10.04 11.54
N MET A 60 -8.20 9.89 11.33
CA MET A 60 -9.17 10.98 11.43
C MET A 60 -9.22 11.55 12.85
N LEU A 61 -9.32 10.69 13.88
CA LEU A 61 -9.32 11.09 15.28
C LEU A 61 -8.05 11.87 15.66
N ARG A 62 -6.86 11.41 15.24
CA ARG A 62 -5.60 12.13 15.46
C ARG A 62 -5.61 13.52 14.82
N LYS A 63 -6.18 13.66 13.62
CA LYS A 63 -6.31 14.96 12.94
C LYS A 63 -7.30 15.89 13.65
N LEU A 64 -8.36 15.35 14.25
CA LEU A 64 -9.27 16.13 15.10
C LEU A 64 -8.58 16.61 16.37
N GLU A 65 -7.79 15.75 17.03
CA GLU A 65 -6.97 16.11 18.20
C GLU A 65 -5.94 17.20 17.86
N GLN A 66 -5.22 17.05 16.74
CA GLN A 66 -4.27 18.07 16.25
C GLN A 66 -4.91 19.43 15.99
N ARG A 67 -6.20 19.43 15.61
CA ARG A 67 -7.00 20.64 15.39
C ARG A 67 -7.78 21.07 16.64
N GLN A 68 -7.50 20.47 17.79
CA GLN A 68 -8.08 20.81 19.10
C GLN A 68 -9.61 20.61 19.20
N PHE A 69 -10.21 19.81 18.30
CA PHE A 69 -11.65 19.49 18.39
C PHE A 69 -11.96 18.47 19.48
N ILE A 70 -11.02 17.58 19.79
CA ILE A 70 -11.14 16.54 20.81
C ILE A 70 -9.79 16.37 21.53
N VAL A 71 -9.79 15.72 22.68
CA VAL A 71 -8.56 15.33 23.40
C VAL A 71 -8.59 13.81 23.50
N LEU A 72 -7.69 13.09 22.82
CA LEU A 72 -7.73 11.63 22.80
C LEU A 72 -7.11 11.03 24.06
N PRO A 73 -7.52 9.80 24.48
CA PRO A 73 -6.85 9.09 25.55
C PRO A 73 -5.36 8.91 25.23
N PRO A 74 -4.46 8.89 26.24
CA PRO A 74 -3.03 8.71 26.00
C PRO A 74 -2.75 7.42 25.21
N PRO A 75 -1.74 7.42 24.34
CA PRO A 75 -1.38 6.22 23.58
C PRO A 75 -0.82 5.15 24.52
N LEU A 76 -1.30 3.91 24.39
CA LEU A 76 -0.81 2.77 25.19
C LEU A 76 0.66 2.40 24.93
N ARG A 77 1.18 2.78 23.75
CA ARG A 77 2.56 2.52 23.34
C ARG A 77 3.11 3.76 22.64
N PRO A 78 4.38 4.11 22.84
CA PRO A 78 5.01 5.22 22.13
C PRO A 78 4.89 5.03 20.61
N GLY A 79 4.64 6.12 19.90
CA GLY A 79 4.51 6.12 18.45
C GLY A 79 5.88 6.06 17.78
N ASN A 80 5.98 5.27 16.70
CA ASN A 80 7.17 5.02 15.87
C ASN A 80 8.25 4.12 16.48
N HIS A 81 8.02 2.81 16.40
CA HIS A 81 9.15 1.93 16.09
C HIS A 81 9.28 1.91 14.57
N SER A 82 10.43 2.37 14.05
CA SER A 82 10.83 1.99 12.70
C SER A 82 10.79 0.46 12.64
N ARG A 83 10.19 -0.08 11.58
CA ARG A 83 10.22 -1.54 11.37
C ARG A 83 11.70 -1.91 11.28
N GLN A 84 12.19 -2.69 12.24
CA GLN A 84 13.47 -3.35 12.09
C GLN A 84 13.29 -4.42 11.02
N ILE A 85 14.01 -4.26 9.91
CA ILE A 85 14.01 -5.23 8.81
C ILE A 85 15.15 -6.20 9.12
N PRO A 86 14.85 -7.46 9.46
CA PRO A 86 15.90 -8.44 9.72
C PRO A 86 16.68 -8.71 8.44
N ASP A 87 18.00 -8.90 8.57
CA ASP A 87 18.79 -9.43 7.46
C ASP A 87 18.45 -10.91 7.30
N MET A 88 18.06 -11.30 6.09
CA MET A 88 17.66 -12.67 5.76
C MET A 88 18.76 -13.29 4.90
N PRO A 89 19.29 -14.47 5.25
CA PRO A 89 20.21 -15.18 4.37
C PRO A 89 19.57 -15.45 3.01
N HIS A 90 20.27 -15.09 1.93
CA HIS A 90 19.83 -15.34 0.56
C HIS A 90 21.04 -15.54 -0.36
N ARG A 91 20.85 -16.36 -1.39
CA ARG A 91 21.89 -16.64 -2.40
C ARG A 91 22.09 -15.42 -3.29
N ARG A 92 23.35 -15.21 -3.70
CA ARG A 92 23.80 -14.09 -4.52
C ARG A 92 24.64 -14.55 -5.72
N ASP A 93 24.56 -15.84 -6.02
CA ASP A 93 25.25 -16.44 -7.17
C ASP A 93 24.77 -15.77 -8.45
N PRO A 94 25.66 -15.44 -9.40
CA PRO A 94 25.27 -14.85 -10.67
C PRO A 94 24.23 -15.71 -11.39
N ILE A 95 23.17 -15.06 -11.89
CA ILE A 95 22.14 -15.64 -12.75
C ILE A 95 22.24 -14.93 -14.09
N GLU A 96 22.94 -15.55 -15.03
CA GLU A 96 23.22 -15.02 -16.38
C GLU A 96 22.76 -16.05 -17.43
N GLY A 97 22.39 -15.60 -18.63
CA GLY A 97 21.85 -16.46 -19.68
C GLY A 97 20.64 -15.84 -20.36
N VAL A 98 19.75 -16.70 -20.87
CA VAL A 98 18.52 -16.27 -21.55
C VAL A 98 17.28 -16.53 -20.70
N LEU A 99 16.19 -15.82 -20.98
CA LEU A 99 14.93 -15.95 -20.23
C LEU A 99 14.40 -17.38 -20.20
N ASP A 100 14.62 -18.15 -21.26
CA ASP A 100 14.15 -19.53 -21.38
C ASP A 100 14.83 -20.49 -20.40
N ASP A 101 16.04 -20.16 -19.93
CA ASP A 101 16.75 -20.93 -18.91
C ASP A 101 16.08 -20.81 -17.52
N LEU A 102 15.30 -19.74 -17.30
CA LEU A 102 14.62 -19.50 -16.03
C LEU A 102 13.25 -20.16 -15.93
N ARG A 103 12.66 -20.58 -17.07
CA ARG A 103 11.25 -21.01 -17.11
C ARG A 103 11.00 -22.36 -16.43
N PRO A 104 9.86 -22.59 -15.76
CA PRO A 104 8.82 -21.62 -15.51
C PRO A 104 9.27 -20.57 -14.50
N VAL A 105 8.96 -19.31 -14.80
CA VAL A 105 9.15 -18.22 -13.84
C VAL A 105 7.92 -18.16 -12.95
N GLU A 106 8.11 -18.38 -11.66
CA GLU A 106 7.04 -18.37 -10.68
C GLU A 106 6.86 -16.97 -10.09
N ILE A 107 5.61 -16.54 -9.94
CA ILE A 107 5.26 -15.27 -9.29
C ILE A 107 4.34 -15.60 -8.12
N ILE A 108 4.80 -15.30 -6.91
CA ILE A 108 4.02 -15.53 -5.69
C ILE A 108 3.59 -14.21 -5.08
N MET A 109 2.34 -14.17 -4.61
CA MET A 109 1.85 -13.03 -3.83
C MET A 109 2.36 -13.13 -2.40
N VAL A 110 3.02 -12.08 -1.93
CA VAL A 110 3.53 -12.00 -0.56
C VAL A 110 2.47 -11.37 0.34
N SER A 111 2.02 -12.13 1.32
CA SER A 111 1.05 -11.70 2.32
C SER A 111 1.40 -12.22 3.72
N GLY A 112 0.81 -11.59 4.74
CA GLY A 112 1.04 -11.95 6.14
C GLY A 112 2.45 -11.62 6.65
N ARG A 113 2.86 -12.32 7.71
CA ARG A 113 4.21 -12.27 8.31
C ARG A 113 4.95 -13.58 8.05
N SER A 114 4.99 -14.00 6.79
CA SER A 114 5.69 -15.20 6.34
C SER A 114 7.19 -14.91 6.12
N ASP A 115 7.99 -15.96 5.96
CA ASP A 115 9.41 -15.82 5.58
C ASP A 115 9.58 -15.08 4.26
N ASN A 116 8.64 -15.25 3.32
CA ASN A 116 8.58 -14.48 2.08
C ASN A 116 8.35 -12.98 2.33
N ASP A 117 7.58 -12.58 3.36
CA ASP A 117 7.46 -11.15 3.72
C ASP A 117 8.79 -10.63 4.27
N HIS A 118 9.45 -11.36 5.18
CA HIS A 118 10.75 -10.95 5.70
C HIS A 118 11.82 -10.84 4.61
N LEU A 119 11.90 -11.86 3.73
CA LEU A 119 12.82 -11.85 2.60
C LEU A 119 12.52 -10.70 1.63
N PHE A 120 11.25 -10.45 1.31
CA PHE A 120 10.84 -9.32 0.47
C PHE A 120 11.33 -7.99 1.05
N HIS A 121 11.11 -7.72 2.34
CA HIS A 121 11.56 -6.48 2.97
C HIS A 121 13.09 -6.40 3.02
N CYS A 122 13.78 -7.50 3.34
CA CYS A 122 15.24 -7.56 3.34
C CYS A 122 15.82 -7.20 1.97
N LEU A 123 15.37 -7.88 0.91
CA LEU A 123 15.85 -7.64 -0.46
C LEU A 123 15.53 -6.22 -0.93
N MET A 124 14.30 -5.77 -0.69
CA MET A 124 13.85 -4.45 -1.13
C MET A 124 14.57 -3.32 -0.39
N ASP A 125 14.82 -3.46 0.92
CA ASP A 125 15.55 -2.46 1.70
C ASP A 125 17.03 -2.40 1.31
N ARG A 126 17.65 -3.56 1.10
CA ARG A 126 19.09 -3.68 0.82
C ARG A 126 19.47 -3.30 -0.61
N TYR A 127 18.62 -3.61 -1.60
CA TYR A 127 18.99 -3.54 -3.02
C TYR A 127 18.17 -2.57 -3.85
N HIS A 128 16.97 -2.16 -3.43
CA HIS A 128 16.26 -1.09 -4.13
C HIS A 128 16.83 0.26 -3.72
N TYR A 129 17.13 1.14 -4.67
CA TYR A 129 17.74 2.47 -4.44
C TYR A 129 16.90 3.45 -3.57
N LEU A 130 15.68 3.07 -3.19
CA LEU A 130 14.77 3.83 -2.30
C LEU A 130 14.44 3.06 -1.01
N GLY A 131 15.02 1.87 -0.83
CA GLY A 131 14.68 0.91 0.21
C GLY A 131 13.19 0.55 0.26
N CYS A 132 12.77 -0.04 1.38
CA CYS A 132 11.37 -0.38 1.64
C CYS A 132 10.85 0.21 2.96
N ARG A 133 10.42 1.48 2.90
CA ARG A 133 9.88 2.19 4.07
C ARG A 133 8.37 2.08 4.17
N GLY A 134 7.87 0.85 4.38
CA GLY A 134 6.44 0.58 4.52
C GLY A 134 5.59 1.03 3.32
N HIS A 135 4.28 0.84 3.41
CA HIS A 135 3.32 1.29 2.40
C HIS A 135 2.02 1.72 3.10
N VAL A 136 1.43 2.81 2.61
CA VAL A 136 0.16 3.33 3.13
C VAL A 136 -0.97 2.89 2.21
N GLY A 137 -2.08 2.44 2.81
CA GLY A 137 -3.25 1.99 2.07
C GLY A 137 -3.07 0.62 1.44
N GLU A 138 -3.85 0.40 0.39
CA GLU A 138 -3.89 -0.84 -0.36
C GLU A 138 -2.61 -1.02 -1.17
N HIS A 139 -2.11 -2.25 -1.20
CA HIS A 139 -0.86 -2.62 -1.83
C HIS A 139 -0.84 -4.12 -2.21
N MET A 140 0.02 -4.47 -3.15
CA MET A 140 0.30 -5.85 -3.52
C MET A 140 1.80 -6.07 -3.62
N LYS A 141 2.28 -7.16 -3.03
CA LYS A 141 3.69 -7.55 -3.04
C LYS A 141 3.84 -8.84 -3.82
N TYR A 142 4.83 -8.89 -4.71
CA TYR A 142 5.19 -10.11 -5.43
C TYR A 142 6.67 -10.41 -5.28
N MET A 143 6.96 -11.68 -5.06
CA MET A 143 8.29 -12.27 -5.24
C MET A 143 8.27 -13.08 -6.53
N VAL A 144 9.37 -13.05 -7.26
CA VAL A 144 9.55 -13.80 -8.50
C VAL A 144 10.71 -14.76 -8.35
N TYR A 145 10.51 -16.00 -8.76
CA TYR A 145 11.49 -17.09 -8.68
C TYR A 145 11.69 -17.76 -10.04
N ASP A 146 12.84 -18.37 -10.26
CA ASP A 146 13.08 -19.27 -11.38
C ASP A 146 12.70 -20.72 -11.06
N ARG A 147 12.90 -21.62 -12.03
CA ARG A 147 12.70 -23.08 -11.88
C ARG A 147 13.49 -23.75 -10.75
N HIS A 148 14.50 -23.07 -10.20
CA HIS A 148 15.37 -23.56 -9.13
C HIS A 148 15.07 -22.87 -7.79
N GLU A 149 13.92 -22.20 -7.68
CA GLU A 149 13.49 -21.46 -6.49
C GLU A 149 14.47 -20.33 -6.09
N ARG A 150 15.27 -19.83 -7.04
CA ARG A 150 16.15 -18.69 -6.79
C ARG A 150 15.36 -17.39 -6.97
N PRO A 151 15.40 -16.45 -6.01
CA PRO A 151 14.71 -15.19 -6.16
C PRO A 151 15.34 -14.40 -7.31
N LEU A 152 14.50 -13.83 -8.16
CA LEU A 152 14.87 -13.03 -9.32
C LEU A 152 14.54 -11.55 -9.13
N ALA A 153 13.35 -11.27 -8.59
CA ALA A 153 12.80 -9.93 -8.52
C ALA A 153 11.79 -9.74 -7.39
N CYS A 154 11.59 -8.49 -6.98
CA CYS A 154 10.55 -8.05 -6.06
C CYS A 154 9.74 -6.91 -6.67
N LEU A 155 8.40 -6.95 -6.53
CA LEU A 155 7.51 -5.88 -6.97
C LEU A 155 6.58 -5.43 -5.85
N LEU A 156 6.43 -4.10 -5.71
CA LEU A 156 5.44 -3.48 -4.83
C LEU A 156 4.51 -2.59 -5.65
N PHE A 157 3.25 -2.99 -5.72
CA PHE A 157 2.15 -2.14 -6.16
C PHE A 157 1.52 -1.47 -4.93
N GLY A 158 1.30 -0.17 -4.95
CA GLY A 158 0.79 0.61 -3.82
C GLY A 158 -0.28 1.59 -4.25
N SER A 159 -0.98 2.19 -3.29
CA SER A 159 -2.03 3.18 -3.54
C SER A 159 -1.53 4.29 -4.49
N ALA A 160 -2.41 4.72 -5.41
CA ALA A 160 -2.06 5.70 -6.42
C ALA A 160 -1.62 7.05 -5.83
N ALA A 161 -0.79 7.77 -6.58
CA ALA A 161 -0.37 9.11 -6.19
C ALA A 161 -1.59 10.04 -6.13
N TRP A 162 -1.72 10.81 -5.05
CA TRP A 162 -2.93 11.62 -4.77
C TRP A 162 -3.25 12.63 -5.89
N LYS A 163 -2.22 13.21 -6.51
CA LYS A 163 -2.35 14.17 -7.62
C LYS A 163 -1.25 13.92 -8.64
N THR A 164 -1.66 13.69 -9.88
CA THR A 164 -0.76 13.52 -11.02
C THR A 164 -1.40 14.20 -12.21
N THR A 165 -0.99 15.44 -12.51
CA THR A 165 -1.58 16.21 -13.63
C THR A 165 -1.52 15.47 -14.97
N PRO A 166 -0.42 14.77 -15.34
CA PRO A 166 -0.37 13.97 -16.56
C PRO A 166 -1.45 12.88 -16.62
N ARG A 167 -1.62 12.10 -15.54
CA ARG A 167 -2.67 11.08 -15.44
C ARG A 167 -4.05 11.71 -15.55
N ASP A 168 -4.32 12.73 -14.75
CA ASP A 168 -5.64 13.36 -14.70
C ASP A 168 -6.02 13.90 -16.09
N ARG A 169 -5.07 14.47 -16.85
CA ARG A 169 -5.27 14.89 -18.25
C ARG A 169 -5.50 13.71 -19.19
N TYR A 170 -4.70 12.64 -19.07
CA TYR A 170 -4.81 11.46 -19.93
C TYR A 170 -6.17 10.76 -19.80
N ILE A 171 -6.66 10.60 -18.57
CA ILE A 171 -7.96 9.94 -18.30
C ILE A 171 -9.13 10.92 -18.48
N GLY A 172 -8.89 12.23 -18.47
CA GLY A 172 -9.93 13.26 -18.52
C GLY A 172 -10.61 13.51 -17.16
N TRP A 173 -9.88 13.34 -16.06
CA TRP A 173 -10.41 13.55 -14.71
C TRP A 173 -10.31 14.99 -14.26
N ASN A 174 -11.43 15.49 -13.72
CA ASN A 174 -11.42 16.65 -12.84
C ASN A 174 -11.10 16.24 -11.39
N VAL A 175 -11.04 17.22 -10.48
CA VAL A 175 -10.72 17.01 -9.07
C VAL A 175 -11.69 16.05 -8.37
N ALA A 176 -13.00 16.19 -8.62
CA ALA A 176 -14.02 15.37 -8.01
C ALA A 176 -13.96 13.92 -8.51
N THR A 177 -13.83 13.73 -9.82
CA THR A 177 -13.68 12.41 -10.44
C THR A 177 -12.44 11.69 -9.93
N ARG A 178 -11.30 12.38 -9.83
CA ARG A 178 -10.08 11.81 -9.23
C ARG A 178 -10.32 11.34 -7.80
N GLN A 179 -10.94 12.17 -6.96
CA GLN A 179 -11.19 11.81 -5.56
C GLN A 179 -12.05 10.56 -5.41
N GLY A 180 -13.05 10.36 -6.29
CA GLY A 180 -13.88 9.17 -6.31
C GLY A 180 -13.19 7.92 -6.86
N ASN A 181 -12.28 8.09 -7.82
CA ASN A 181 -11.75 6.98 -8.61
C ASN A 181 -10.30 6.58 -8.29
N LEU A 182 -9.58 7.31 -7.44
CA LEU A 182 -8.20 6.98 -7.08
C LEU A 182 -8.01 5.55 -6.56
N LYS A 183 -9.02 4.96 -5.92
CA LYS A 183 -8.97 3.57 -5.45
C LYS A 183 -8.90 2.54 -6.58
N LEU A 184 -9.30 2.91 -7.79
CA LEU A 184 -9.27 2.04 -8.97
C LEU A 184 -7.87 2.01 -9.62
N LEU A 185 -6.89 2.72 -9.05
CA LEU A 185 -5.54 2.84 -9.56
C LEU A 185 -4.51 2.35 -8.54
N THR A 186 -3.39 1.87 -9.06
CA THR A 186 -2.21 1.54 -8.25
C THR A 186 -0.94 1.99 -8.96
N ASN A 187 0.07 2.32 -8.17
CA ASN A 187 1.39 2.63 -8.67
C ASN A 187 2.29 1.40 -8.51
N ASN A 188 3.11 1.07 -9.51
CA ASN A 188 4.28 0.24 -9.29
C ASN A 188 5.35 1.06 -8.54
N THR A 189 5.21 1.09 -7.22
CA THR A 189 6.03 1.90 -6.32
C THR A 189 7.46 1.38 -6.17
N ARG A 190 7.67 0.07 -6.32
CA ARG A 190 9.01 -0.55 -6.32
C ARG A 190 9.06 -1.66 -7.36
N PHE A 191 10.14 -1.69 -8.12
CA PHE A 191 10.48 -2.78 -8.99
C PHE A 191 11.98 -3.04 -8.89
N LEU A 192 12.33 -4.19 -8.34
CA LEU A 192 13.70 -4.60 -8.11
C LEU A 192 13.95 -5.89 -8.90
N ILE A 193 14.86 -5.85 -9.87
CA ILE A 193 15.58 -7.04 -10.34
C ILE A 193 16.84 -7.15 -9.48
N LEU A 194 17.13 -8.35 -8.96
CA LEU A 194 18.24 -8.49 -8.02
C LEU A 194 19.60 -8.23 -8.70
N PRO A 195 20.58 -7.62 -8.01
CA PRO A 195 21.82 -7.15 -8.65
C PRO A 195 22.67 -8.23 -9.34
N TRP A 196 22.53 -9.49 -8.93
CA TRP A 196 23.23 -10.63 -9.51
C TRP A 196 22.45 -11.30 -10.66
N VAL A 197 21.30 -10.77 -11.05
CA VAL A 197 20.46 -11.29 -12.14
C VAL A 197 20.67 -10.45 -13.39
N ARG A 198 21.24 -11.05 -14.43
CA ARG A 198 21.54 -10.41 -15.72
C ARG A 198 20.95 -11.23 -16.86
N ILE A 199 19.64 -11.07 -17.06
CA ILE A 199 18.88 -11.77 -18.09
C ILE A 199 18.20 -10.73 -18.98
N PRO A 200 18.52 -10.70 -20.29
CA PRO A 200 17.85 -9.80 -21.22
C PRO A 200 16.34 -9.98 -21.21
N ASN A 201 15.60 -8.87 -21.30
CA ASN A 201 14.13 -8.82 -21.36
C ASN A 201 13.38 -9.32 -20.11
N LEU A 202 14.09 -9.69 -19.03
CA LEU A 202 13.47 -10.23 -17.81
C LEU A 202 12.54 -9.21 -17.14
N ALA A 203 12.95 -7.93 -17.06
CA ALA A 203 12.15 -6.89 -16.44
C ALA A 203 10.79 -6.72 -17.14
N SER A 204 10.80 -6.58 -18.47
CA SER A 204 9.59 -6.49 -19.30
C SER A 204 8.70 -7.73 -19.16
N PHE A 205 9.29 -8.93 -19.18
CA PHE A 205 8.56 -10.18 -18.99
C PHE A 205 7.86 -10.22 -17.63
N ILE A 206 8.59 -9.95 -16.54
CA ILE A 206 8.06 -10.00 -15.17
C ILE A 206 6.96 -8.96 -14.98
N LEU A 207 7.18 -7.71 -15.43
CA LEU A 207 6.18 -6.66 -15.30
C LEU A 207 4.90 -7.05 -16.05
N GLY A 208 5.01 -7.51 -17.29
CA GLY A 208 3.87 -7.99 -18.07
C GLY A 208 3.13 -9.16 -17.40
N ALA A 209 3.86 -10.11 -16.83
CA ALA A 209 3.29 -11.24 -16.10
C ALA A 209 2.56 -10.82 -14.82
N CYS A 210 3.11 -9.88 -14.05
CA CYS A 210 2.45 -9.31 -12.89
C CYS A 210 1.19 -8.53 -13.27
N LEU A 211 1.24 -7.70 -14.32
CA LEU A 211 0.09 -6.90 -14.77
C LEU A 211 -1.09 -7.77 -15.20
N ARG A 212 -0.85 -8.92 -15.85
CA ARG A 212 -1.91 -9.85 -16.28
C ARG A 212 -2.73 -10.42 -15.13
N ARG A 213 -2.12 -10.63 -13.96
CA ARG A 213 -2.79 -11.19 -12.77
C ARG A 213 -3.25 -10.14 -11.76
N LEU A 214 -2.61 -8.97 -11.77
CA LEU A 214 -2.77 -7.94 -10.73
C LEU A 214 -4.23 -7.53 -10.49
N ARG A 215 -5.04 -7.37 -11.54
CA ARG A 215 -6.46 -7.01 -11.41
C ARG A 215 -7.26 -8.05 -10.62
N SER A 216 -7.09 -9.33 -10.94
CA SER A 216 -7.77 -10.44 -10.26
C SER A 216 -7.30 -10.56 -8.81
N ASP A 217 -5.99 -10.50 -8.60
CA ASP A 217 -5.36 -10.53 -7.28
C ASP A 217 -5.83 -9.35 -6.40
N TRP A 218 -5.93 -8.15 -6.98
CA TRP A 218 -6.39 -6.94 -6.29
C TRP A 218 -7.86 -7.06 -5.89
N SER A 219 -8.73 -7.43 -6.82
CA SER A 219 -10.16 -7.61 -6.55
C SER A 219 -10.39 -8.68 -5.48
N THR A 220 -9.69 -9.81 -5.58
CA THR A 220 -9.73 -10.87 -4.58
C THR A 220 -9.29 -10.37 -3.21
N ARG A 221 -8.29 -9.48 -3.14
CA ARG A 221 -7.74 -8.96 -1.87
C ARG A 221 -8.53 -7.79 -1.27
N TYR A 222 -9.09 -6.89 -2.07
CA TYR A 222 -9.66 -5.63 -1.61
C TYR A 222 -11.17 -5.48 -1.86
N GLY A 223 -11.75 -6.34 -2.70
CA GLY A 223 -13.20 -6.36 -2.96
C GLY A 223 -13.66 -5.31 -3.96
N HIS A 224 -12.75 -4.67 -4.67
CA HIS A 224 -13.08 -3.76 -5.76
C HIS A 224 -12.08 -3.90 -6.91
N ASP A 225 -12.47 -3.36 -8.07
CA ASP A 225 -11.70 -3.48 -9.29
C ASP A 225 -10.44 -2.60 -9.31
N LEU A 226 -9.53 -2.93 -10.22
CA LEU A 226 -8.33 -2.17 -10.55
C LEU A 226 -8.29 -1.91 -12.06
N CYS A 227 -8.39 -0.64 -12.44
CA CYS A 227 -8.58 -0.22 -13.83
C CYS A 227 -7.28 0.26 -14.49
N LEU A 228 -6.34 0.81 -13.73
CA LEU A 228 -5.10 1.37 -14.29
C LEU A 228 -3.92 1.23 -13.33
N VAL A 229 -2.74 1.00 -13.91
CA VAL A 229 -1.47 0.90 -13.20
C VAL A 229 -0.52 1.97 -13.70
N GLU A 230 0.04 2.76 -12.78
CA GLU A 230 1.04 3.79 -13.10
C GLU A 230 2.44 3.29 -12.75
N THR A 231 3.41 3.50 -13.64
CA THR A 231 4.84 3.29 -13.36
C THR A 231 5.55 4.63 -13.37
N PHE A 232 6.52 4.81 -12.47
CA PHE A 232 7.32 6.03 -12.39
C PHE A 232 8.80 5.65 -12.48
N VAL A 233 9.55 6.38 -13.31
CA VAL A 233 10.98 6.17 -13.47
C VAL A 233 11.72 7.46 -13.14
N ASP A 234 12.73 7.34 -12.29
CA ASP A 234 13.69 8.42 -12.05
C ASP A 234 14.66 8.51 -13.23
N ARG A 235 14.42 9.48 -14.12
CA ARG A 235 15.23 9.70 -15.33
C ARG A 235 16.66 10.18 -15.03
N SER A 236 16.96 10.57 -13.79
CA SER A 236 18.34 10.87 -13.38
C SER A 236 19.17 9.59 -13.14
N ARG A 237 18.50 8.44 -12.99
CA ARG A 237 19.13 7.14 -12.69
C ARG A 237 18.93 6.10 -13.79
N PHE A 238 17.81 6.16 -14.50
CA PHE A 238 17.41 5.13 -15.45
C PHE A 238 16.95 5.73 -16.77
N ALA A 239 17.20 5.01 -17.86
CA ALA A 239 16.79 5.43 -19.20
C ALA A 239 15.27 5.40 -19.44
N GLY A 240 14.49 4.76 -18.55
CA GLY A 240 13.05 4.57 -18.75
C GLY A 240 12.69 3.46 -19.74
N THR A 241 13.63 2.56 -20.00
CA THR A 241 13.48 1.40 -20.87
C THR A 241 13.65 0.12 -20.05
N CYS A 242 13.11 -0.99 -20.55
CA CYS A 242 13.24 -2.34 -19.96
C CYS A 242 13.78 -3.32 -20.98
#